data_AF-A0A6J6ZV32-F1
#
_entry.id   AF-A0A6J6ZV32-F1
#
_cell.length_a   1.000
_cell.length_b   1.000
_cell.length_c   1.000
_cell.angle_alpha   90.00
_cell.angle_beta   90.00
_cell.angle_gamma   90.00
#
_symmetry.space_group_name_H-M   'P 1'
#
loop_
_entity.id
_entity.type
_entity.pdbx_description
1 polymer ?
#
loop_
_entity_poly.entity_id
_entity_poly.type
_entity_poly.pdbx_seq_one_letter_code
_entity_poly.pdbx_strand_id
1 'polypeptide(L)' 'MISEITKWLEKYLIGGEVLVGLGQVLKGCTFNSDKGCITGTPADQSALEALNERLLEHRKNLFGDQIEGPINELIAELGS' A
#
# COMPACT_ATOMS: atom_id res chain seq x y z
N MET A 1 -26.09 1.53 15.41
CA MET A 1 -25.37 0.92 14.28
C MET A 1 -24.96 -0.48 14.73
N ILE A 2 -25.26 -1.54 13.96
CA ILE A 2 -25.02 -2.93 14.36
C ILE A 2 -23.50 -3.13 14.49
N SER A 3 -23.01 -3.59 15.64
CA SER A 3 -21.58 -3.75 15.98
C SER A 3 -20.79 -4.59 14.99
N GLU A 4 -21.47 -5.49 14.28
CA GLU A 4 -20.91 -6.27 13.19
C GLU A 4 -20.50 -5.38 12.02
N ILE A 5 -21.36 -4.44 11.58
CA ILE A 5 -21.11 -3.51 10.46
C ILE A 5 -19.93 -2.57 10.76
N THR A 6 -19.74 -2.17 12.02
CA THR A 6 -18.61 -1.31 12.41
C THR A 6 -17.26 -1.93 12.06
N LYS A 7 -17.09 -3.24 12.30
CA LYS A 7 -15.86 -3.96 11.93
C LYS A 7 -15.65 -4.00 10.43
N TRP A 8 -16.73 -4.09 9.65
CA TRP A 8 -16.65 -4.03 8.18
C TRP A 8 -16.27 -2.62 7.71
N LEU A 9 -16.87 -1.58 8.28
CA LEU A 9 -16.56 -0.19 7.95
C LEU A 9 -15.09 0.15 8.22
N GLU A 10 -14.56 -0.24 9.37
CA GLU A 10 -13.15 -0.05 9.72
C GLU A 10 -12.21 -0.67 8.68
N LYS A 11 -12.56 -1.86 8.16
CA LYS A 11 -11.80 -2.54 7.10
C LYS A 11 -11.78 -1.76 5.80
N TYR A 12 -12.94 -1.31 5.34
CA TYR A 12 -13.04 -0.53 4.09
C TYR A 12 -12.32 0.82 4.21
N LEU A 13 -12.37 1.45 5.38
CA LEU A 13 -11.66 2.71 5.65
C LEU A 13 -10.15 2.49 5.56
N ILE A 14 -9.62 1.49 6.26
CA ILE A 14 -8.17 1.20 6.24
C ILE A 14 -7.72 0.80 4.83
N GLY A 15 -8.47 -0.05 4.14
CA GLY A 15 -8.15 -0.43 2.76
C GLY A 15 -8.16 0.77 1.81
N GLY A 16 -9.14 1.67 1.96
CA GLY A 16 -9.22 2.91 1.21
C GLY A 16 -8.06 3.86 1.51
N GLU A 17 -7.70 4.04 2.79
CA GLU A 17 -6.55 4.84 3.21
C GLU A 17 -5.26 4.31 2.60
N VAL A 18 -5.05 3.00 2.63
CA VAL A 18 -3.85 2.37 2.07
C VAL A 18 -3.81 2.52 0.55
N LEU A 19 -4.93 2.34 -0.15
CA LEU A 19 -5.00 2.55 -1.61
C LEU A 19 -4.72 4.01 -2.01
N VAL A 20 -5.25 4.97 -1.25
CA VAL A 20 -4.97 6.39 -1.48
C VAL A 20 -3.49 6.69 -1.23
N GLY A 21 -2.91 6.14 -0.16
CA GLY A 21 -1.48 6.26 0.16
C GLY A 21 -0.61 5.68 -0.93
N LEU A 22 -0.91 4.47 -1.42
CA LEU A 22 -0.19 3.83 -2.52
C LEU A 22 -0.21 4.73 -3.77
N GLY A 23 -1.38 5.28 -4.12
CA GLY A 23 -1.52 6.21 -5.25
C GLY A 23 -0.72 7.50 -5.07
N GLN A 24 -0.54 7.98 -3.83
CA GLN A 24 0.30 9.15 -3.55
C GLN A 24 1.79 8.83 -3.72
N VAL A 25 2.24 7.67 -3.23
CA VAL A 25 3.63 7.24 -3.39
C VAL A 25 3.96 7.03 -4.87
N LEU A 26 3.07 6.36 -5.61
CA LEU A 26 3.22 6.16 -7.06
C LEU A 26 3.33 7.45 -7.85
N LYS A 27 2.68 8.55 -7.42
CA LYS A 27 2.83 9.87 -8.06
C LYS A 27 4.22 10.47 -7.86
N GLY A 28 4.92 10.11 -6.79
CA GLY A 28 6.30 10.52 -6.52
C GLY A 28 7.32 9.67 -7.28
N CYS A 29 6.95 8.45 -7.66
CA CYS A 29 7.81 7.56 -8.40
C CYS A 29 7.87 7.87 -9.91
N THR A 30 8.95 7.42 -10.56
CA THR A 30 9.15 7.53 -12.01
C THR A 30 9.55 6.18 -12.58
N PHE A 31 8.93 5.79 -13.70
CA PHE A 31 9.31 4.58 -14.42
C PHE A 31 10.65 4.78 -15.15
N ASN A 32 11.62 3.92 -14.87
CA ASN A 32 12.91 3.89 -15.54
C ASN A 32 12.88 2.87 -16.68
N SER A 33 12.81 3.35 -17.92
CA SER A 33 12.75 2.50 -19.12
C SER A 33 14.01 1.67 -19.37
N ASP A 34 15.17 2.13 -18.90
CA ASP A 34 16.45 1.44 -19.11
C ASP A 34 16.61 0.24 -18.18
N LYS A 35 16.06 0.36 -16.96
CA LYS A 35 16.06 -0.71 -15.94
C LYS A 35 14.79 -1.55 -15.95
N GLY A 36 13.71 -1.07 -16.59
CA GLY A 36 12.42 -1.73 -16.64
C GLY A 36 11.69 -1.78 -15.29
N CYS A 37 11.93 -0.82 -14.40
CA CYS A 37 11.35 -0.78 -13.06
C CYS A 37 10.91 0.63 -12.65
N ILE A 38 10.03 0.72 -11.65
CA ILE A 38 9.68 1.96 -10.99
C ILE A 38 10.82 2.35 -10.04
N THR A 39 11.21 3.62 -10.09
CA THR A 39 12.23 4.21 -9.21
C THR A 39 11.61 5.32 -8.39
N GLY A 40 12.06 5.49 -7.15
CA GLY A 40 11.55 6.49 -6.23
C GLY A 40 12.66 7.01 -5.33
N THR A 41 12.32 7.96 -4.49
CA THR A 41 13.21 8.48 -3.46
C THR A 41 13.21 7.56 -2.23
N PRO A 42 14.23 7.65 -1.35
CA PRO A 42 14.20 6.94 -0.08
C PRO A 42 12.97 7.28 0.79
N ALA A 43 12.41 8.49 0.64
CA ALA A 43 11.19 8.88 1.33
C ALA A 43 9.96 8.11 0.81
N ASP A 44 9.90 7.82 -0.49
CA ASP A 44 8.83 7.02 -1.09
C ASP A 44 8.86 5.58 -0.57
N GLN A 45 10.08 5.02 -0.42
CA GLN A 45 10.27 3.69 0.15
C GLN A 45 9.83 3.63 1.62
N SER A 46 10.24 4.58 2.46
CA SER A 46 9.80 4.64 3.86
C SER A 46 8.28 4.83 4.00
N ALA A 47 7.66 5.61 3.10
CA ALA A 47 6.20 5.76 3.08
C ALA A 47 5.48 4.45 2.73
N LEU A 48 6.02 3.67 1.79
CA LEU A 48 5.52 2.34 1.43
C LEU A 48 5.64 1.32 2.56
N GLU A 49 6.78 1.31 3.26
CA GLU A 49 6.99 0.45 4.42
C GLU A 49 5.97 0.74 5.52
N ALA A 50 5.72 2.02 5.82
CA ALA A 50 4.69 2.42 6.79
C ALA A 50 3.27 2.02 6.37
N LEU A 51 2.93 2.11 5.06
CA LEU A 51 1.65 1.64 4.54
C LEU A 51 1.51 0.11 4.66
N ASN A 52 2.60 -0.63 4.44
CA ASN A 52 2.62 -2.09 4.60
C ASN A 52 2.45 -2.51 6.06
N GLU A 53 3.13 -1.86 7.00
CA GLU A 53 2.93 -2.09 8.43
C GLU A 53 1.49 -1.82 8.85
N ARG A 54 0.92 -0.69 8.39
CA ARG A 54 -0.49 -0.33 8.64
C ARG A 54 -1.46 -1.37 8.09
N LEU A 55 -1.16 -1.94 6.93
CA LEU A 55 -1.94 -3.04 6.35
C LEU A 55 -1.81 -4.33 7.18
N LEU A 56 -0.58 -4.68 7.61
CA LEU A 56 -0.27 -5.90 8.35
C LEU A 56 -0.90 -5.92 9.74
N GLU A 57 -0.97 -4.79 10.43
CA GLU A 57 -1.68 -4.64 11.71
C GLU A 57 -3.16 -5.03 11.61
N HIS A 58 -3.74 -4.87 10.41
CA HIS A 58 -5.16 -5.11 10.12
C HIS A 58 -5.37 -6.27 9.12
N ARG A 59 -4.35 -7.11 8.89
CA ARG A 59 -4.31 -8.15 7.84
C ARG A 59 -5.44 -9.17 7.90
N LYS A 60 -5.81 -9.62 9.11
CA LYS A 60 -6.95 -10.56 9.31
C LYS A 60 -8.30 -9.98 8.87
N ASN A 61 -8.32 -8.68 8.61
CA ASN A 61 -9.50 -7.89 8.42
C ASN A 61 -9.61 -7.31 7.00
N LEU A 62 -8.55 -7.29 6.18
CA LEU A 62 -8.53 -6.55 4.90
C LEU A 62 -8.73 -7.42 3.64
N PHE A 63 -9.05 -6.76 2.52
CA PHE A 63 -9.28 -7.33 1.19
C PHE A 63 -8.00 -7.91 0.57
N GLY A 64 -7.59 -9.10 1.04
CA GLY A 64 -6.56 -9.99 0.47
C GLY A 64 -5.57 -9.42 -0.58
N ASP A 65 -5.41 -10.13 -1.69
CA ASP A 65 -4.33 -9.92 -2.66
C ASP A 65 -4.40 -8.57 -3.42
N GLN A 66 -5.55 -7.88 -3.43
CA GLN A 66 -5.77 -6.69 -4.24
C GLN A 66 -5.00 -5.45 -3.75
N ILE A 67 -4.60 -5.43 -2.48
CA ILE A 67 -3.80 -4.36 -1.87
C ILE A 67 -2.40 -4.90 -1.50
N GLU A 68 -2.33 -6.14 -1.00
CA GLU A 68 -1.04 -6.77 -0.65
C GLU A 68 -0.13 -6.93 -1.88
N GLY A 69 -0.66 -7.34 -3.04
CA GLY A 69 0.12 -7.54 -4.26
C GLY A 69 0.86 -6.27 -4.71
N PRO A 70 0.13 -5.18 -5.00
CA PRO A 70 0.74 -3.93 -5.45
C PRO A 70 1.76 -3.32 -4.47
N ILE A 71 1.52 -3.43 -3.16
CA ILE A 71 2.47 -2.94 -2.14
C ILE A 71 3.77 -3.73 -2.18
N ASN A 72 3.67 -5.06 -2.18
CA ASN A 72 4.85 -5.93 -2.15
C ASN A 72 5.68 -5.81 -3.43
N GLU A 73 5.01 -5.71 -4.59
CA GLU A 73 5.66 -5.45 -5.88
C GLU A 73 6.42 -4.13 -5.85
N LEU A 74 5.80 -3.05 -5.35
CA LEU A 74 6.45 -1.74 -5.31
C LEU A 74 7.63 -1.68 -4.33
N ILE A 75 7.52 -2.33 -3.16
CA ILE A 75 8.65 -2.44 -2.22
C ILE A 75 9.84 -3.15 -2.88
N ALA A 76 9.60 -4.24 -3.59
CA ALA A 76 10.65 -4.98 -4.28
C ALA A 76 11.32 -4.13 -5.38
N GLU A 77 10.53 -3.37 -6.14
CA GLU A 77 11.05 -2.48 -7.18
C GLU A 77 11.87 -1.31 -6.62
N LEU A 78 11.44 -0.71 -5.50
CA LEU A 78 12.13 0.43 -4.89
C LEU A 78 13.38 0.04 -4.09
N GLY A 79 13.46 -1.20 -3.60
CA GLY A 79 14.63 -1.72 -2.86
C GLY A 79 15.76 -2.25 -3.76
N SER A 80 15.60 -2.20 -5.09
CA SER A 80 16.53 -2.74 -6.10
C SER A 80 17.45 -1.67 -6.71
#